data_AF-A0A945SDP6-F1
#
_entry.id   AF-A0A945SDP6-F1
#
_cell.length_a   1.000
_cell.length_b   1.000
_cell.length_c   1.000
_cell.angle_alpha   90.00
_cell.angle_beta   90.00
_cell.angle_gamma   90.00
#
_symmetry.space_group_name_H-M   'P 1'
#
loop_
_entity.id
_entity.type
_entity.pdbx_description
1 polymer ?
#
loop_
_entity_poly.entity_id
_entity_poly.type
_entity_poly.pdbx_seq_one_letter_code
_entity_poly.pdbx_strand_id
1 'polypeptide(L)'
;MGLGNITDAKWYKTMMPKLYGWGAALVIIGALFKIEHLPGASIMLILGLGTEAIIFFFSAFEKQPEETDWSLVYPELAGMNDPNAPKRPAQQLDDALAKAKIDNELVESLNEGLRSFGESAKALNETVSAASGISEYNSQIQEGVQNMNALNSLYELQLQTSNQQMEATTLFLQNLQSSVEDSKKFQEQVSSLAENLEQLNKVYGNMLTAMNPNK
;
A
#
# COMPACT_ATOMS: atom_id res chain seq x y z
N MET A 1 30.99 42.80 1.83
CA MET A 1 31.70 41.58 1.39
C MET A 1 30.66 40.65 0.82
N GLY A 2 30.53 40.62 -0.52
CA GLY A 2 29.41 39.98 -1.20
C GLY A 2 29.55 38.47 -1.29
N LEU A 3 28.41 37.78 -1.37
CA LEU A 3 28.27 36.32 -1.53
C LEU A 3 29.10 35.72 -2.68
N GLY A 4 29.53 36.52 -3.66
CA GLY A 4 30.39 36.09 -4.77
C GLY A 4 31.80 35.62 -4.37
N ASN A 5 32.35 36.07 -3.24
CA ASN A 5 33.67 35.59 -2.79
C ASN A 5 33.63 34.15 -2.25
N ILE A 6 32.45 33.66 -1.84
CA ILE A 6 32.29 32.31 -1.27
C ILE A 6 32.15 31.29 -2.41
N THR A 7 31.44 31.64 -3.48
CA THR A 7 31.24 30.75 -4.63
C THR A 7 32.47 30.63 -5.54
N ASP A 8 33.38 31.61 -5.51
CA ASP A 8 34.67 31.56 -6.23
C ASP A 8 35.81 30.87 -5.47
N ALA A 9 35.59 30.48 -4.22
CA ALA A 9 36.62 29.82 -3.43
C ALA A 9 36.94 28.42 -3.96
N LYS A 10 38.24 28.07 -4.07
CA LYS A 10 38.71 26.76 -4.58
C LYS A 10 38.07 25.57 -3.86
N TRP A 11 37.81 25.72 -2.56
CA TRP A 11 37.16 24.70 -1.75
C TRP A 11 35.69 24.51 -2.14
N TYR A 12 34.97 25.60 -2.48
CA TYR A 12 33.57 25.55 -2.90
C TYR A 12 33.42 24.82 -4.24
N LYS A 13 34.21 25.20 -5.26
CA LYS A 13 34.22 24.56 -6.58
C LYS A 13 34.59 23.06 -6.56
N THR A 14 35.35 22.62 -5.56
CA THR A 14 35.74 21.21 -5.40
C THR A 14 34.73 20.42 -4.56
N MET A 15 34.03 21.07 -3.63
CA MET A 15 33.04 20.43 -2.74
C MET A 15 31.65 20.36 -3.38
N MET A 16 31.25 21.36 -4.17
CA MET A 16 29.91 21.44 -4.76
C MET A 16 29.57 20.23 -5.66
N PRO A 17 30.47 19.75 -6.55
CA PRO A 17 30.24 18.51 -7.31
C PRO A 17 30.00 17.27 -6.44
N LYS A 18 30.68 17.19 -5.29
CA LYS A 18 30.53 16.07 -4.34
C LYS A 18 29.21 16.17 -3.56
N LEU A 19 28.78 17.39 -3.25
CA LEU A 19 27.48 17.65 -2.61
C LEU A 19 26.31 17.25 -3.52
N TYR A 20 26.37 17.53 -4.83
CA TYR A 20 25.37 17.01 -5.79
C TYR A 20 25.31 15.48 -5.76
N GLY A 21 26.47 14.81 -5.74
CA GLY A 21 26.54 13.34 -5.65
C GLY A 21 25.94 12.79 -4.35
N TRP A 22 26.20 13.45 -3.21
CA TRP A 22 25.64 13.06 -1.91
C TRP A 22 24.13 13.32 -1.80
N GLY A 23 23.65 14.45 -2.33
CA GLY A 23 22.22 14.77 -2.41
C GLY A 23 21.46 13.74 -3.24
N ALA A 24 21.94 13.48 -4.46
CA ALA A 24 21.37 12.48 -5.36
C ALA A 24 21.32 11.08 -4.74
N ALA A 25 22.38 10.66 -4.04
CA ALA A 25 22.39 9.37 -3.35
C ALA A 25 21.30 9.29 -2.26
N LEU A 26 21.09 10.37 -1.50
CA LEU A 26 20.07 10.42 -0.44
C LEU A 26 18.64 10.39 -1.03
N VAL A 27 18.42 11.06 -2.17
CA VAL A 27 17.17 10.99 -2.94
C VAL A 27 16.90 9.57 -3.44
N ILE A 28 17.91 8.91 -4.02
CA ILE A 28 17.77 7.54 -4.55
C ILE A 28 17.40 6.56 -3.42
N ILE A 29 18.03 6.68 -2.25
CA ILE A 29 17.68 5.86 -1.08
C ILE A 29 16.23 6.13 -0.61
N GLY A 30 15.82 7.41 -0.58
CA GLY A 30 14.43 7.78 -0.26
C GLY A 30 13.41 7.22 -1.25
N ALA A 31 13.72 7.26 -2.55
CA ALA A 31 12.90 6.67 -3.60
C ALA A 31 12.83 5.14 -3.46
N LEU A 32 13.96 4.47 -3.19
CA LEU A 32 14.01 3.03 -2.96
C LEU A 32 13.11 2.62 -1.79
N PHE A 33 13.18 3.33 -0.66
CA PHE A 33 12.32 3.05 0.49
C PHE A 33 10.82 3.21 0.15
N LYS A 34 10.48 4.17 -0.72
CA LYS A 34 9.10 4.38 -1.16
C LYS A 34 8.60 3.25 -2.06
N ILE A 35 9.46 2.70 -2.91
CA ILE A 35 9.13 1.56 -3.81
C ILE A 35 8.99 0.26 -3.00
N GLU A 36 9.89 0.02 -2.04
CA GLU A 36 9.89 -1.17 -1.18
C GLU A 36 8.86 -1.11 -0.03
N HIS A 37 8.07 -0.03 0.08
CA HIS A 37 7.06 0.15 1.13
C HIS A 37 7.60 0.03 2.56
N LEU A 38 8.86 0.41 2.78
CA LEU A 38 9.51 0.30 4.09
C LEU A 38 8.90 1.30 5.09
N PRO A 39 8.82 0.95 6.40
CA PRO A 39 8.31 1.85 7.42
C PRO A 39 9.19 3.11 7.48
N GLY A 40 8.55 4.28 7.41
CA GLY A 40 9.27 5.57 7.38
C GLY A 40 9.67 6.06 5.98
N ALA A 41 9.26 5.38 4.90
CA ALA A 41 9.58 5.77 3.52
C ALA A 41 9.24 7.23 3.18
N SER A 42 8.08 7.72 3.61
CA SER A 42 7.70 9.11 3.36
C SER A 42 8.63 10.11 4.04
N ILE A 43 9.13 9.80 5.24
CA ILE A 43 10.07 10.66 5.97
C ILE A 43 11.43 10.68 5.27
N MET A 44 11.93 9.51 4.86
CA MET A 44 13.20 9.40 4.14
C MET A 44 13.15 10.12 2.77
N LEU A 45 12.02 10.04 2.07
CA LEU A 45 11.82 10.70 0.78
C LEU A 45 11.72 12.22 0.93
N ILE A 46 11.05 12.73 1.98
CA ILE A 46 11.01 14.16 2.29
C ILE A 46 12.42 14.67 2.62
N LEU A 47 13.22 13.92 3.37
CA LEU A 47 14.61 14.28 3.67
C LEU A 47 15.49 14.29 2.41
N GLY A 48 15.35 13.29 1.53
CA GLY A 48 16.05 13.23 0.25
C GLY A 48 15.75 14.43 -0.63
N LEU A 49 14.47 14.61 -0.99
CA LEU A 49 14.04 15.71 -1.87
C LEU A 49 14.26 17.09 -1.22
N GLY A 50 14.12 17.20 0.10
CA GLY A 50 14.41 18.43 0.84
C GLY A 50 15.90 18.79 0.81
N THR A 51 16.79 17.80 0.95
CA THR A 51 18.24 18.01 0.81
C THR A 51 18.59 18.47 -0.60
N GLU A 52 17.99 17.85 -1.62
CA GLU A 52 18.21 18.20 -3.03
C GLU A 52 17.70 19.61 -3.34
N ALA A 53 16.55 20.02 -2.82
CA ALA A 53 16.03 21.37 -2.99
C ALA A 53 16.99 22.44 -2.43
N ILE A 54 17.65 22.17 -1.29
CA ILE A 54 18.65 23.07 -0.70
C ILE A 54 19.89 23.13 -1.59
N ILE A 55 20.39 21.99 -2.06
CA ILE A 55 21.55 21.92 -2.93
C ILE A 55 21.31 22.67 -4.25
N PHE A 56 20.15 22.48 -4.89
CA PHE A 56 19.75 23.20 -6.10
C PHE A 56 19.63 24.71 -5.87
N PHE A 57 19.12 25.13 -4.71
CA PHE A 57 19.06 26.55 -4.37
C PHE A 57 20.46 27.19 -4.32
N PHE A 58 21.44 26.52 -3.70
CA PHE A 58 22.82 27.01 -3.67
C PHE A 58 23.55 26.86 -5.01
N SER A 59 23.17 25.88 -5.83
CA SER A 59 23.64 25.69 -7.21
C SER A 59 23.35 26.90 -8.10
N ALA A 60 22.18 27.53 -7.94
CA ALA A 60 21.77 28.68 -8.74
C ALA A 60 22.71 29.90 -8.59
N PHE A 61 23.53 29.95 -7.54
CA PHE A 61 24.52 31.00 -7.33
C PHE A 61 25.93 30.64 -7.85
N GLU A 62 26.11 29.45 -8.43
CA GLU A 62 27.36 29.04 -9.06
C GLU A 62 27.48 29.68 -10.46
N LYS A 63 28.61 30.35 -10.71
CA LYS A 63 28.92 30.93 -12.03
C LYS A 63 29.18 29.78 -13.00
N GLN A 64 28.56 29.79 -14.19
CA GLN A 64 28.78 28.76 -15.21
C GLN A 64 30.29 28.56 -15.46
N PRO A 65 30.77 27.29 -15.50
CA PRO A 65 32.17 27.02 -15.78
C PRO A 65 32.54 27.64 -17.13
N GLU A 66 33.67 28.33 -17.19
CA GLU A 66 34.21 28.83 -18.45
C GLU A 66 34.43 27.65 -19.39
N GLU A 67 33.83 27.72 -20.58
CA GLU A 67 33.92 26.65 -21.57
C GLU A 67 35.40 26.38 -21.88
N THR A 68 35.83 25.14 -21.64
CA THR A 68 37.16 24.65 -21.99
C THR A 68 37.46 25.00 -23.45
N ASP A 69 38.58 25.66 -23.71
CA ASP A 69 38.96 26.07 -25.07
C ASP A 69 39.36 24.84 -25.92
N TRP A 70 38.37 24.28 -26.61
CA TRP A 70 38.51 23.10 -27.46
C TRP A 70 39.39 23.34 -28.71
N SER A 71 39.79 24.58 -28.99
CA SER A 71 40.65 24.93 -30.14
C SER A 71 42.08 24.42 -29.99
N LEU A 72 42.55 24.13 -28.77
CA LEU A 72 43.85 23.50 -28.54
C LEU A 72 43.89 22.01 -28.94
N VAL A 73 42.73 21.35 -28.98
CA VAL A 73 42.60 19.90 -29.21
C VAL A 73 42.18 19.59 -30.65
N TYR A 74 41.48 20.52 -31.31
CA TYR A 74 41.03 20.38 -32.69
C TYR A 74 41.45 21.59 -33.53
N PRO A 75 42.64 21.55 -34.17
CA PRO A 75 43.14 22.66 -34.99
C PRO A 75 42.26 22.97 -36.21
N GLU A 76 41.33 22.09 -36.59
CA GLU A 76 40.39 22.31 -37.71
C GLU A 76 39.35 23.42 -37.46
N LEU A 77 39.17 23.88 -36.22
CA LEU A 77 38.31 25.01 -35.89
C LEU A 77 39.06 26.36 -35.87
N ALA A 78 40.40 26.34 -35.91
CA ALA A 78 41.23 27.53 -35.75
C ALA A 78 41.31 28.44 -37.01
N GLY A 79 40.63 28.07 -38.10
CA GLY A 79 40.77 28.72 -39.41
C GLY A 79 39.44 29.14 -40.07
N MET A 80 38.44 29.57 -39.31
CA MET A 80 37.11 29.88 -39.85
C MET A 80 37.07 30.98 -40.93
N ASN A 81 38.16 31.73 -41.17
CA ASN A 81 38.23 32.88 -42.09
C ASN A 81 39.21 32.72 -43.28
N ASP A 82 39.75 31.52 -43.56
CA ASP A 82 40.69 31.33 -44.68
C ASP A 82 40.02 30.69 -45.92
N PRO A 83 39.97 31.36 -47.09
CA PRO A 83 39.30 30.86 -48.30
C PRO A 83 39.94 29.63 -48.96
N ASN A 84 41.16 29.24 -48.58
CA ASN A 84 41.90 28.13 -49.19
C ASN A 84 42.06 26.90 -48.28
N ALA A 85 41.27 26.79 -47.21
CA ALA A 85 41.30 25.63 -46.33
C ALA A 85 40.72 24.36 -47.01
N PRO A 86 41.26 23.17 -46.70
CA PRO A 86 40.74 21.89 -47.22
C PRO A 86 39.28 21.69 -46.80
N LYS A 87 38.45 21.18 -47.74
CA LYS A 87 37.00 21.08 -47.58
C LYS A 87 36.61 20.30 -46.33
N ARG A 88 35.73 20.89 -45.51
CA ARG A 88 35.31 20.37 -44.21
C ARG A 88 34.52 19.05 -44.34
N PRO A 89 34.59 18.14 -43.36
CA PRO A 89 33.79 16.91 -43.33
C PRO A 89 32.29 17.17 -43.44
N ALA A 90 31.78 18.26 -42.88
CA ALA A 90 30.37 18.66 -43.00
C ALA A 90 29.98 19.02 -44.44
N GLN A 91 30.86 19.69 -45.18
CA GLN A 91 30.63 20.01 -46.60
C GLN A 91 30.75 18.76 -47.49
N GLN A 92 31.60 17.81 -47.11
CA GLN A 92 31.69 16.51 -47.79
C GLN A 92 30.50 15.61 -47.46
N LEU A 93 29.92 15.73 -46.26
CA LEU A 93 28.68 15.07 -45.86
C LEU A 93 27.47 15.68 -46.56
N ASP A 94 27.40 17.00 -46.69
CA ASP A 94 26.37 17.71 -47.47
C ASP A 94 26.46 17.34 -48.97
N ASP A 95 27.68 17.28 -49.54
CA ASP A 95 27.90 16.80 -50.91
C ASP A 95 27.56 15.30 -51.04
N ALA A 96 27.81 14.47 -50.02
CA ALA A 96 27.44 13.06 -50.01
C ALA A 96 25.93 12.83 -49.86
N LEU A 97 25.23 13.63 -49.05
CA LEU A 97 23.77 13.64 -48.89
C LEU A 97 23.07 14.16 -50.14
N ALA A 98 23.62 15.17 -50.81
CA ALA A 98 23.11 15.67 -52.08
C ALA A 98 23.36 14.70 -53.25
N LYS A 99 24.45 13.92 -53.19
CA LYS A 99 24.84 12.95 -54.22
C LYS A 99 24.20 11.58 -54.04
N ALA A 100 24.03 11.14 -52.80
CA ALA A 100 23.21 10.00 -52.41
C ALA A 100 21.76 10.46 -52.28
N LYS A 101 21.24 11.09 -53.35
CA LYS A 101 19.82 11.44 -53.56
C LYS A 101 18.99 10.60 -52.62
N ILE A 102 18.21 11.24 -51.76
CA ILE A 102 17.18 10.56 -50.97
C ILE A 102 16.33 9.77 -51.96
N ASP A 103 16.74 8.52 -52.19
CA ASP A 103 16.17 7.65 -53.19
C ASP A 103 14.83 7.24 -52.61
N ASN A 104 13.81 7.17 -53.46
CA ASN A 104 12.45 6.86 -53.01
C ASN A 104 12.41 5.60 -52.12
N GLU A 105 13.33 4.65 -52.36
CA GLU A 105 13.54 3.43 -51.59
C GLU A 105 14.03 3.67 -50.14
N LEU A 106 14.91 4.65 -49.90
CA LEU A 106 15.33 5.03 -48.53
C LEU A 106 14.20 5.73 -47.77
N VAL A 107 13.38 6.52 -48.45
CA VAL A 107 12.20 7.17 -47.85
C VAL A 107 11.14 6.13 -47.54
N GLU A 108 10.93 5.17 -48.42
CA GLU A 108 9.96 4.10 -48.26
C GLU A 108 10.35 3.16 -47.11
N SER A 109 11.62 2.75 -47.04
CA SER A 109 12.13 1.95 -45.91
C SER A 109 12.10 2.71 -44.58
N LEU A 110 12.38 4.01 -44.57
CA LEU A 110 12.23 4.84 -43.36
C LEU A 110 10.75 4.97 -42.95
N ASN A 111 9.85 5.15 -43.91
CA ASN A 111 8.41 5.22 -43.65
C ASN A 111 7.86 3.89 -43.11
N GLU A 112 8.31 2.77 -43.67
CA GLU A 112 8.00 1.43 -43.18
C GLU A 112 8.56 1.18 -41.78
N GLY A 113 9.81 1.61 -41.52
CA GLY A 113 10.42 1.58 -40.19
C GLY A 113 9.65 2.42 -39.15
N LEU A 114 9.21 3.63 -39.50
CA LEU A 114 8.39 4.47 -38.64
C LEU A 114 7.01 3.84 -38.36
N ARG A 115 6.40 3.20 -39.37
CA ARG A 115 5.11 2.50 -39.22
C ARG A 115 5.25 1.28 -38.32
N SER A 116 6.29 0.45 -38.53
CA SER A 116 6.59 -0.72 -37.68
C SER A 116 6.90 -0.30 -36.25
N PHE A 117 7.62 0.80 -36.06
CA PHE A 117 7.86 1.37 -34.74
C PHE A 117 6.57 1.85 -34.07
N GLY A 118 5.70 2.55 -34.82
CA GLY A 118 4.39 2.99 -34.35
C GLY A 118 3.49 1.83 -33.93
N GLU A 119 3.45 0.74 -34.71
CA GLU A 119 2.75 -0.49 -34.35
C GLU A 119 3.34 -1.15 -33.09
N SER A 120 4.66 -1.23 -33.00
CA SER A 120 5.35 -1.79 -31.82
C SER A 120 5.07 -0.97 -30.55
N ALA A 121 5.07 0.36 -30.66
CA ALA A 121 4.73 1.26 -29.56
C ALA A 121 3.25 1.10 -29.13
N LYS A 122 2.34 0.92 -30.10
CA LYS A 122 0.92 0.65 -29.80
C LYS A 122 0.73 -0.69 -29.10
N ALA A 123 1.40 -1.75 -29.57
CA ALA A 123 1.37 -3.07 -28.94
C ALA A 123 1.94 -3.05 -27.51
N LEU A 124 3.02 -2.28 -27.28
CA LEU A 124 3.55 -2.04 -25.94
C LEU A 124 2.54 -1.34 -25.04
N ASN A 125 1.87 -0.30 -25.53
CA ASN A 125 0.86 0.42 -24.75
C ASN A 125 -0.36 -0.44 -24.39
N GLU A 126 -0.81 -1.30 -25.30
CA GLU A 126 -1.85 -2.29 -25.04
C GLU A 126 -1.39 -3.33 -24.01
N THR A 127 -0.13 -3.78 -24.09
CA THR A 127 0.45 -4.73 -23.12
C THR A 127 0.59 -4.11 -21.73
N VAL A 128 1.02 -2.86 -21.63
CA VAL A 128 1.08 -2.12 -20.35
C VAL A 128 -0.31 -1.95 -19.75
N SER A 129 -1.31 -1.65 -20.58
CA SER A 129 -2.71 -1.57 -20.14
C SER A 129 -3.23 -2.93 -19.64
N ALA A 130 -2.94 -4.02 -20.36
CA ALA A 130 -3.30 -5.37 -19.92
C ALA A 130 -2.56 -5.78 -18.63
N ALA A 131 -1.29 -5.41 -18.48
CA ALA A 131 -0.51 -5.67 -17.27
C ALA A 131 -1.06 -4.91 -16.05
N SER A 132 -1.57 -3.68 -16.23
CA SER A 132 -2.28 -2.97 -15.16
C SER A 132 -3.55 -3.73 -14.72
N GLY A 133 -4.29 -4.29 -15.68
CA GLY A 133 -5.44 -5.17 -15.41
C GLY A 133 -5.06 -6.45 -14.65
N ILE A 134 -3.86 -7.00 -14.85
CA ILE A 134 -3.35 -8.16 -14.10
C ILE A 134 -3.09 -7.78 -12.62
N SER A 135 -2.56 -6.58 -12.35
CA SER A 135 -2.37 -6.11 -10.97
C SER A 135 -3.71 -5.95 -10.24
N GLU A 136 -4.68 -5.30 -10.89
CA GLU A 136 -6.05 -5.14 -10.39
C GLU A 136 -6.72 -6.51 -10.15
N TYR A 137 -6.57 -7.45 -11.09
CA TYR A 137 -7.08 -8.81 -10.99
C TYR A 137 -6.47 -9.59 -9.81
N ASN A 138 -5.16 -9.47 -9.60
CA ASN A 138 -4.50 -10.07 -8.44
C ASN A 138 -5.04 -9.50 -7.12
N SER A 139 -5.27 -8.19 -7.06
CA SER A 139 -5.89 -7.54 -5.90
C SER A 139 -7.31 -8.08 -5.65
N GLN A 140 -8.14 -8.19 -6.69
CA GLN A 140 -9.49 -8.73 -6.56
C GLN A 140 -9.50 -10.20 -6.14
N ILE A 141 -8.56 -11.02 -6.63
CA ILE A 141 -8.40 -12.40 -6.15
C ILE A 141 -8.01 -12.43 -4.68
N GLN A 142 -7.07 -11.58 -4.25
CA GLN A 142 -6.64 -11.53 -2.86
C GLN A 142 -7.79 -11.17 -1.92
N GLU A 143 -8.58 -10.17 -2.30
CA GLU A 143 -9.78 -9.76 -1.57
C GLU A 143 -10.85 -10.88 -1.57
N GLY A 144 -11.05 -11.56 -2.69
CA GLY A 144 -11.93 -12.73 -2.80
C GLY A 144 -11.51 -13.87 -1.87
N VAL A 145 -10.21 -14.16 -1.78
CA VAL A 145 -9.65 -15.17 -0.86
C VAL A 145 -9.86 -14.76 0.59
N GLN A 146 -9.65 -13.48 0.95
CA GLN A 146 -9.93 -12.98 2.30
C GLN A 146 -11.42 -13.13 2.66
N ASN A 147 -12.32 -12.76 1.74
CA ASN A 147 -13.76 -12.90 1.94
C ASN A 147 -14.17 -14.38 2.11
N MET A 148 -13.56 -15.29 1.35
CA MET A 148 -13.83 -16.73 1.48
C MET A 148 -13.32 -17.29 2.82
N ASN A 149 -12.15 -16.83 3.29
CA ASN A 149 -11.64 -17.18 4.61
C ASN A 149 -12.54 -16.63 5.74
N ALA A 150 -13.03 -15.40 5.59
CA ALA A 150 -13.98 -14.81 6.52
C ALA A 150 -15.31 -15.59 6.54
N LEU A 151 -15.82 -16.00 5.37
CA LEU A 151 -17.01 -16.84 5.27
C LEU A 151 -16.82 -18.20 5.94
N ASN A 152 -15.68 -18.86 5.72
CA ASN A 152 -15.36 -20.13 6.40
C ASN A 152 -15.32 -19.95 7.91
N SER A 153 -14.68 -18.87 8.40
CA SER A 153 -14.61 -18.56 9.83
C SER A 153 -16.00 -18.27 10.42
N LEU A 154 -16.84 -17.52 9.70
CA LEU A 154 -18.24 -17.29 10.10
C LEU A 154 -19.05 -18.59 10.13
N TYR A 155 -18.82 -19.50 9.19
CA TYR A 155 -19.49 -20.79 9.15
C TYR A 155 -19.10 -21.67 10.33
N GLU A 156 -17.81 -21.69 10.68
CA GLU A 156 -17.29 -22.39 11.85
C GLU A 156 -17.84 -21.81 13.15
N LEU A 157 -17.86 -20.47 13.27
CA LEU A 157 -18.47 -19.75 14.40
C LEU A 157 -19.98 -20.05 14.52
N GLN A 158 -20.70 -20.11 13.39
CA GLN A 158 -22.13 -20.42 13.36
C GLN A 158 -22.39 -21.86 13.83
N LEU A 159 -21.59 -22.83 13.39
CA LEU A 159 -21.68 -24.21 13.86
C LEU A 159 -21.40 -24.31 15.37
N GLN A 160 -20.37 -23.60 15.86
CA GLN A 160 -20.06 -23.56 17.28
C GLN A 160 -21.17 -22.92 18.10
N THR A 161 -21.71 -21.79 17.63
CA THR A 161 -22.84 -21.08 18.27
C THR A 161 -24.10 -21.95 18.28
N SER A 162 -24.37 -22.66 17.18
CA SER A 162 -25.50 -23.61 17.09
C SER A 162 -25.36 -24.76 18.10
N ASN A 163 -24.16 -25.33 18.23
CA ASN A 163 -23.89 -26.37 19.23
C ASN A 163 -24.07 -25.83 20.66
N GLN A 164 -23.53 -24.65 20.98
CA GLN A 164 -23.72 -24.02 22.29
C GLN A 164 -25.18 -23.70 22.57
N GLN A 165 -25.93 -23.20 21.57
CA GLN A 165 -27.37 -22.93 21.69
C GLN A 165 -28.14 -24.23 21.93
N MET A 166 -27.77 -25.33 21.27
CA MET A 166 -28.37 -26.64 21.48
C MET A 166 -28.12 -27.15 22.90
N GLU A 167 -26.87 -27.09 23.37
CA GLU A 167 -26.51 -27.47 24.76
C GLU A 167 -27.26 -26.62 25.78
N ALA A 168 -27.28 -25.29 25.60
CA ALA A 168 -28.02 -24.38 26.48
C ALA A 168 -29.52 -24.68 26.49
N THR A 169 -30.10 -25.03 25.33
CA THR A 169 -31.51 -25.41 25.22
C THR A 169 -31.79 -26.73 25.91
N THR A 170 -30.93 -27.73 25.74
CA THR A 170 -31.04 -29.03 26.44
C THR A 170 -30.94 -28.84 27.96
N LEU A 171 -30.00 -28.03 28.44
CA LEU A 171 -29.82 -27.75 29.86
C LEU A 171 -31.00 -26.95 30.44
N PHE A 172 -31.58 -26.03 29.67
CA PHE A 172 -32.81 -25.32 30.02
C PHE A 172 -34.01 -26.27 30.14
N LEU A 173 -34.21 -27.18 29.17
CA LEU A 173 -35.26 -28.18 29.24
C LEU A 173 -35.08 -29.13 30.44
N GLN A 174 -33.84 -29.52 30.74
CA GLN A 174 -33.53 -30.35 31.91
C GLN A 174 -33.85 -29.61 33.22
N ASN A 175 -33.47 -28.34 33.35
CA ASN A 175 -33.80 -27.51 34.51
C ASN A 175 -35.31 -27.29 34.66
N LEU A 176 -36.03 -27.09 33.56
CA LEU A 176 -37.50 -27.01 33.57
C LEU A 176 -38.11 -28.32 34.05
N GLN A 177 -37.62 -29.46 33.55
CA GLN A 177 -38.13 -30.77 33.97
C GLN A 177 -37.90 -31.01 35.46
N SER A 178 -36.70 -30.71 35.98
CA SER A 178 -36.41 -30.79 37.42
C SER A 178 -37.31 -29.86 38.23
N SER A 179 -37.50 -28.62 37.78
CA SER A 179 -38.35 -27.63 38.47
C SER A 179 -39.81 -28.06 38.52
N VAL A 180 -40.32 -28.69 37.45
CA VAL A 180 -41.67 -29.27 37.42
C VAL A 180 -41.80 -30.42 38.42
N GLU A 181 -40.78 -31.28 38.51
CA GLU A 181 -40.77 -32.39 39.46
C GLU A 181 -40.68 -31.91 40.92
N ASP A 182 -39.83 -30.93 41.21
CA ASP A 182 -39.72 -30.30 42.52
C ASP A 182 -41.01 -29.57 42.92
N SER A 183 -41.67 -28.89 41.97
CA SER A 183 -42.98 -28.26 42.20
C SER A 183 -44.04 -29.29 42.57
N LYS A 184 -44.01 -30.47 41.94
CA LYS A 184 -44.93 -31.57 42.25
C LYS A 184 -44.69 -32.12 43.65
N LYS A 185 -43.43 -32.35 44.03
CA LYS A 185 -43.05 -32.76 45.40
C LYS A 185 -43.45 -31.72 46.44
N PHE A 186 -43.25 -30.43 46.15
CA PHE A 186 -43.68 -29.34 47.01
C PHE A 186 -45.20 -29.35 47.22
N GLN A 187 -45.98 -29.55 46.15
CA GLN A 187 -47.43 -29.67 46.23
C GLN A 187 -47.85 -30.85 47.14
N GLU A 188 -47.20 -32.01 47.02
CA GLU A 188 -47.45 -33.17 47.90
C GLU A 188 -47.11 -32.86 49.37
N GLN A 189 -45.96 -32.22 49.64
CA GLN A 189 -45.55 -31.84 50.99
C GLN A 189 -46.52 -30.82 51.62
N VAL A 190 -46.97 -29.82 50.85
CA VAL A 190 -47.96 -28.84 51.32
C VAL A 190 -49.30 -29.49 51.60
N SER A 191 -49.75 -30.43 50.75
CA SER A 191 -50.98 -31.18 50.99
C SER A 191 -50.89 -32.01 52.28
N SER A 192 -49.78 -32.72 52.49
CA SER A 192 -49.56 -33.49 53.72
C SER A 192 -49.47 -32.58 54.96
N LEU A 193 -48.82 -31.42 54.86
CA LEU A 193 -48.76 -30.45 55.94
C LEU A 193 -50.16 -29.92 56.31
N ALA A 194 -51.00 -29.61 55.32
CA ALA A 194 -52.38 -29.19 55.54
C ALA A 194 -53.20 -30.27 56.26
N GLU A 195 -53.05 -31.53 55.85
CA GLU A 195 -53.73 -32.66 56.47
C GLU A 195 -53.27 -32.88 57.93
N ASN A 196 -51.97 -32.78 58.20
CA ASN A 196 -51.42 -32.85 59.56
C ASN A 196 -51.91 -31.69 60.45
N LEU A 197 -51.97 -30.46 59.92
CA LEU A 197 -52.52 -29.30 60.63
C LEU A 197 -54.02 -29.48 60.94
N GLU A 198 -54.79 -30.05 60.01
CA GLU A 198 -56.20 -30.37 60.24
C GLU A 198 -56.34 -31.42 61.36
N GLN A 199 -55.51 -32.46 61.34
CA GLN A 199 -55.49 -33.48 62.39
C GLN A 199 -55.10 -32.90 63.76
N LEU A 200 -54.07 -32.05 63.82
CA LEU A 200 -53.69 -31.31 65.03
C LEU A 200 -54.84 -30.45 65.54
N ASN A 201 -55.48 -29.67 64.65
CA ASN A 201 -56.63 -28.86 65.01
C ASN A 201 -57.81 -29.70 65.55
N LYS A 202 -58.06 -30.89 64.99
CA LYS A 202 -59.05 -31.84 65.52
C LYS A 202 -58.68 -32.32 66.93
N VAL A 203 -57.43 -32.70 67.17
CA VAL A 203 -56.95 -33.13 68.50
C VAL A 203 -57.04 -31.98 69.50
N TYR A 204 -56.64 -30.77 69.12
CA TYR A 204 -56.79 -29.59 69.98
C TYR A 204 -58.25 -29.25 70.25
N GLY A 205 -59.15 -29.35 69.26
CA GLY A 205 -60.58 -29.15 69.46
C GLY A 205 -61.19 -30.19 70.40
N ASN A 206 -60.83 -31.46 70.21
CA ASN A 206 -61.24 -32.55 71.09
C ASN A 206 -60.70 -32.35 72.52
N MET A 207 -59.46 -31.88 72.67
CA MET A 207 -58.84 -31.58 73.96
C MET A 207 -59.48 -30.35 74.62
N LEU A 208 -59.83 -29.30 73.86
CA LEU A 208 -60.56 -28.13 74.35
C LEU A 208 -61.98 -28.49 74.81
N THR A 209 -62.65 -29.37 74.07
CA THR A 209 -63.98 -29.91 74.42
C THR A 209 -63.89 -30.75 75.69
N ALA A 210 -62.84 -31.57 75.82
CA ALA A 210 -62.57 -32.36 77.01
C ALA A 210 -62.12 -31.52 78.22
N MET A 211 -61.49 -30.36 78.00
CA MET A 211 -61.08 -29.42 79.05
C MET A 211 -62.17 -28.40 79.42
N ASN A 212 -63.29 -28.35 78.68
CA ASN A 212 -64.43 -27.52 79.00
C ASN A 212 -65.73 -28.37 79.06
N PRO A 213 -65.86 -29.29 80.05
CA PRO A 213 -66.92 -30.30 80.05
C PRO A 213 -68.32 -29.74 80.37
N ASN A 214 -68.45 -28.43 80.60
CA ASN A 214 -69.67 -27.82 81.11
C ASN A 214 -70.12 -26.64 80.25
N LYS A 215 -70.81 -26.96 79.15
CA LYS A 215 -72.01 -26.27 78.66
C LYS A 215 -72.81 -27.20 77.76
#